data_AF-A0A672HUQ0-F1
#
_entry.id   AF-A0A672HUQ0-F1
#
_cell.length_a   1.000
_cell.length_b   1.000
_cell.length_c   1.000
_cell.angle_alpha   90.00
_cell.angle_beta   90.00
_cell.angle_gamma   90.00
#
_symmetry.space_group_name_H-M   'P 1'
#
loop_
_entity.id
_entity.type
_entity.pdbx_description
1 polymer ?
#
loop_
_entity_poly.entity_id
_entity_poly.type
_entity_poly.pdbx_seq_one_letter_code
_entity_poly.pdbx_strand_id
1 'polypeptide(L)'
;MGNTKSSALSKELLEDLKSNTKYSEAELCSWYQSFLKECPGGKISKAQFEGIYASFFHADPTAYARHVFRSFDTNADGTLDFKEYIVALHLTSGGKTLQKLEWAFALYDVDGNGTISKSEILEIVRSIFNMIPADDQKNLPEDENTPEKRAEKIWEFFGKKENDKISEGEFIQGVMDNKDILRLIQYDEPQKIRTKNLLKANRP
;
A
#
# COMPACT_ATOMS: atom_id res chain seq x y z
N MET A 1 40.57 18.93 -4.10
CA MET A 1 39.84 18.64 -5.35
C MET A 1 38.54 17.95 -4.98
N GLY A 2 37.40 18.48 -5.44
CA GLY A 2 36.10 17.76 -5.48
C GLY A 2 35.16 17.97 -4.30
N ASN A 3 34.67 19.20 -4.08
CA ASN A 3 33.48 19.44 -3.25
C ASN A 3 32.25 19.45 -4.17
N THR A 4 31.55 18.33 -4.30
CA THR A 4 30.24 18.26 -4.97
C THR A 4 29.16 18.03 -3.94
N LYS A 5 28.55 19.13 -3.49
CA LYS A 5 27.28 19.13 -2.77
C LYS A 5 26.18 18.57 -3.68
N SER A 6 25.93 17.27 -3.65
CA SER A 6 24.71 16.67 -4.25
C SER A 6 23.57 16.58 -3.22
N SER A 7 23.37 17.64 -2.42
CA SER A 7 22.45 17.61 -1.27
C SER A 7 21.14 18.37 -1.51
N ALA A 8 20.74 18.62 -2.75
CA ALA A 8 19.49 19.31 -3.03
C ALA A 8 18.62 18.40 -3.91
N LEU A 9 17.37 18.20 -3.48
CA LEU A 9 16.32 17.66 -4.33
C LEU A 9 16.27 18.50 -5.61
N SER A 10 16.15 17.87 -6.79
CA SER A 10 16.06 18.65 -8.02
C SER A 10 14.79 19.53 -7.98
N LYS A 11 14.86 20.73 -8.56
CA LYS A 11 13.71 21.65 -8.58
C LYS A 11 12.47 21.02 -9.25
N GLU A 12 12.71 20.24 -10.30
CA GLU A 12 11.66 19.52 -11.01
C GLU A 12 10.97 18.48 -10.12
N LEU A 13 11.75 17.64 -9.44
CA LEU A 13 11.24 16.64 -8.51
C LEU A 13 10.48 17.29 -7.34
N LEU A 14 10.98 18.42 -6.85
CA LEU A 14 10.35 19.16 -5.77
C LEU A 14 8.98 19.73 -6.17
N GLU A 15 8.88 20.35 -7.34
CA GLU A 15 7.61 20.90 -7.84
C GLU A 15 6.59 19.80 -8.15
N ASP A 16 7.05 18.66 -8.66
CA ASP A 16 6.22 17.47 -8.88
C ASP A 16 5.66 16.92 -7.55
N LEU A 17 6.50 16.75 -6.53
CA LEU A 17 6.07 16.29 -5.21
C LEU A 17 5.13 17.27 -4.52
N LYS A 18 5.35 18.58 -4.66
CA LYS A 18 4.45 19.61 -4.11
C LYS A 18 3.08 19.61 -4.81
N SER A 19 3.04 19.28 -6.10
CA SER A 19 1.80 19.24 -6.87
C SER A 19 0.97 17.98 -6.55
N ASN A 20 1.63 16.87 -6.22
CA ASN A 20 1.00 15.58 -6.00
C ASN A 20 0.81 15.19 -4.53
N THR A 21 1.39 15.96 -3.59
CA THR A 21 1.29 15.69 -2.15
C THR A 21 0.92 16.94 -1.36
N LYS A 22 0.62 16.76 -0.08
CA LYS A 22 0.30 17.86 0.86
C LYS A 22 1.53 18.44 1.57
N TYR A 23 2.73 17.96 1.24
CA TYR A 23 3.93 18.24 2.02
C TYR A 23 4.62 19.52 1.56
N SER A 24 5.15 20.27 2.53
CA SER A 24 5.91 21.48 2.27
C SER A 24 7.31 21.17 1.74
N GLU A 25 7.92 22.15 1.06
CA GLU A 25 9.30 22.05 0.58
C GLU A 25 10.30 21.74 1.69
N ALA A 26 10.12 22.33 2.88
CA ALA A 26 10.99 22.10 4.02
C ALA A 26 10.92 20.64 4.51
N GLU A 27 9.71 20.07 4.58
CA GLU A 27 9.49 18.66 4.96
C GLU A 27 10.12 17.72 3.92
N LEU A 28 9.86 17.96 2.63
CA LEU A 28 10.40 17.15 1.53
C LEU A 28 11.93 17.17 1.51
N CYS A 29 12.54 18.35 1.68
CA CYS A 29 14.00 18.47 1.76
C CYS A 29 14.55 17.73 2.98
N SER A 30 13.92 17.88 4.15
CA SER A 30 14.35 17.20 5.38
C SER A 30 14.27 15.68 5.25
N TRP A 31 13.17 15.15 4.70
CA TRP A 31 13.00 13.73 4.48
C TRP A 31 13.96 13.18 3.44
N TYR A 32 14.27 13.94 2.39
CA TYR A 32 15.27 13.52 1.41
C TYR A 32 16.66 13.36 2.03
N GLN A 33 17.06 14.28 2.91
CA GLN A 33 18.33 14.15 3.63
C GLN A 33 18.35 12.93 4.55
N SER A 34 17.26 12.65 5.27
CA SER A 34 17.15 11.44 6.08
C SER A 34 17.16 10.18 5.23
N PHE A 35 16.45 10.19 4.11
CA PHE A 35 16.39 9.08 3.15
C PHE A 35 17.77 8.74 2.58
N LEU A 36 18.58 9.74 2.20
CA LEU A 36 19.96 9.51 1.73
C LEU A 36 20.91 9.01 2.83
N LYS A 37 20.64 9.30 4.11
CA LYS A 37 21.42 8.75 5.22
C LYS A 37 21.14 7.27 5.42
N GLU A 38 19.87 6.88 5.39
CA GLU A 38 19.43 5.49 5.57
C GLU A 38 19.66 4.65 4.31
N CYS A 39 19.53 5.26 3.14
CA CYS A 39 19.71 4.65 1.82
C CYS A 39 20.72 5.49 1.00
N PRO A 40 22.04 5.29 1.20
CA PRO A 40 23.08 6.06 0.50
C PRO A 40 23.03 5.97 -1.03
N GLY A 41 22.41 4.92 -1.57
CA GLY A 41 22.16 4.75 -3.01
C GLY A 41 20.96 5.53 -3.56
N GLY A 42 20.21 6.24 -2.71
CA GLY A 42 19.01 6.98 -3.10
C GLY A 42 17.83 6.10 -3.53
N LYS A 43 17.83 4.83 -3.12
CA LYS A 43 16.85 3.81 -3.49
C LYS A 43 16.60 2.87 -2.33
N ILE A 44 15.33 2.48 -2.12
CA ILE A 44 14.94 1.43 -1.18
C ILE A 44 14.79 0.13 -1.96
N SER A 45 15.56 -0.90 -1.58
CA SER A 45 15.38 -2.25 -2.13
C SER A 45 14.17 -2.95 -1.51
N LYS A 46 13.65 -3.94 -2.24
CA LYS A 46 12.58 -4.83 -1.75
C LYS A 46 12.87 -5.42 -0.36
N ALA A 47 14.10 -5.86 -0.11
CA ALA A 47 14.49 -6.44 1.18
C ALA A 47 14.45 -5.40 2.33
N GLN A 48 14.87 -4.16 2.07
CA GLN A 48 14.75 -3.08 3.06
C GLN A 48 13.27 -2.78 3.35
N PHE A 49 12.43 -2.74 2.31
CA PHE A 49 10.99 -2.50 2.47
C PHE A 49 10.29 -3.62 3.25
N GLU A 50 10.60 -4.89 2.94
CA GLU A 50 10.11 -6.06 3.70
C GLU A 50 10.51 -5.97 5.18
N GLY A 51 11.76 -5.56 5.48
CA GLY A 51 12.24 -5.35 6.85
C GLY A 51 11.48 -4.25 7.60
N ILE A 52 11.13 -3.15 6.92
CA ILE A 52 10.29 -2.09 7.48
C ILE A 52 8.92 -2.65 7.84
N TYR A 53 8.26 -3.36 6.91
CA TYR A 53 6.95 -3.97 7.15
C TYR A 53 6.98 -4.97 8.31
N ALA A 54 8.00 -5.83 8.37
CA ALA A 54 8.18 -6.79 9.47
C ALA A 54 8.31 -6.13 10.85
N SER A 55 8.75 -4.86 10.92
CA SER A 55 8.85 -4.12 12.20
C SER A 55 7.51 -3.59 12.71
N PHE A 56 6.52 -3.43 11.82
CA PHE A 56 5.20 -2.87 12.15
C PHE A 56 4.15 -3.94 12.46
N PHE A 57 4.26 -5.13 11.85
CA PHE A 57 3.27 -6.19 11.98
C PHE A 57 3.74 -7.32 12.90
N HIS A 58 2.81 -7.88 13.68
CA HIS A 58 3.08 -9.05 14.52
C HIS A 58 2.96 -10.39 13.78
N ALA A 59 2.28 -10.40 12.63
CA ALA A 59 2.19 -11.53 11.70
C ALA A 59 3.30 -11.44 10.65
N ASP A 60 3.48 -12.48 9.83
CA ASP A 60 4.38 -12.44 8.67
C ASP A 60 3.76 -11.56 7.55
N PRO A 61 4.25 -10.32 7.33
CA PRO A 61 3.65 -9.43 6.34
C PRO A 61 4.30 -9.62 4.97
N THR A 62 5.23 -10.56 4.80
CA THR A 62 6.14 -10.61 3.65
C THR A 62 5.40 -10.63 2.33
N ALA A 63 4.40 -11.51 2.16
CA ALA A 63 3.64 -11.60 0.92
C ALA A 63 2.90 -10.28 0.59
N TYR A 64 2.24 -9.68 1.58
CA TYR A 64 1.55 -8.41 1.40
C TYR A 64 2.52 -7.25 1.12
N ALA A 65 3.63 -7.17 1.86
CA ALA A 65 4.67 -6.17 1.67
C ALA A 65 5.23 -6.19 0.24
N ARG A 66 5.33 -7.36 -0.39
CA ARG A 66 5.76 -7.50 -1.79
C ARG A 66 4.76 -6.91 -2.78
N HIS A 67 3.47 -7.13 -2.57
CA HIS A 67 2.44 -6.53 -3.43
C HIS A 67 2.40 -5.02 -3.25
N VAL A 68 2.52 -4.55 -2.00
CA VAL A 68 2.57 -3.12 -1.73
C VAL A 68 3.81 -2.49 -2.36
N PHE A 69 4.98 -3.11 -2.23
CA PHE A 69 6.20 -2.65 -2.89
C PHE A 69 5.98 -2.53 -4.41
N ARG A 70 5.45 -3.58 -5.06
CA ARG A 70 5.15 -3.57 -6.49
C ARG A 70 4.21 -2.43 -6.88
N SER A 71 3.17 -2.18 -6.08
CA SER A 71 2.22 -1.10 -6.34
C SER A 71 2.83 0.31 -6.26
N PHE A 72 4.00 0.45 -5.63
CA PHE A 72 4.73 1.71 -5.54
C PHE A 72 5.92 1.80 -6.52
N ASP A 73 6.48 0.67 -6.94
CA ASP A 73 7.54 0.56 -7.96
C ASP A 73 6.96 0.76 -9.36
N THR A 74 6.60 2.00 -9.67
CA THR A 74 5.87 2.38 -10.90
C THR A 74 6.72 2.23 -12.16
N ASN A 75 8.04 2.31 -12.02
CA ASN A 75 8.99 2.13 -13.12
C ASN A 75 9.47 0.67 -13.27
N ALA A 76 9.05 -0.22 -12.35
CA ALA A 76 9.40 -1.65 -12.31
C ALA A 76 10.91 -1.94 -12.31
N ASP A 77 11.70 -1.07 -11.70
CA ASP A 77 13.16 -1.23 -11.62
C ASP A 77 13.63 -2.07 -10.43
N GLY A 78 12.69 -2.54 -9.59
CA GLY A 78 12.94 -3.38 -8.43
C GLY A 78 13.39 -2.59 -7.19
N THR A 79 13.34 -1.26 -7.25
CA THR A 79 13.66 -0.34 -6.16
C THR A 79 12.62 0.77 -6.06
N LEU A 80 12.45 1.36 -4.87
CA LEU A 80 11.67 2.59 -4.72
C LEU A 80 12.61 3.78 -4.66
N ASP A 81 12.46 4.70 -5.59
CA ASP A 81 13.13 5.99 -5.49
C ASP A 81 12.46 6.89 -4.44
N PHE A 82 13.02 8.09 -4.24
CA PHE A 82 12.48 9.01 -3.24
C PHE A 82 11.05 9.48 -3.57
N LYS A 83 10.70 9.64 -4.85
CA LYS A 83 9.36 10.05 -5.25
C LYS A 83 8.34 8.96 -4.93
N GLU A 84 8.64 7.74 -5.33
CA GLU A 84 7.78 6.57 -5.09
C GLU A 84 7.59 6.36 -3.57
N TYR A 85 8.66 6.51 -2.79
CA TYR A 85 8.60 6.47 -1.34
C TYR A 85 7.70 7.56 -0.74
N ILE A 86 7.82 8.82 -1.18
CA ILE A 86 6.99 9.92 -0.67
C ILE A 86 5.52 9.75 -1.07
N VAL A 87 5.24 9.30 -2.29
CA VAL A 87 3.88 9.00 -2.76
C VAL A 87 3.27 7.87 -1.91
N ALA A 88 4.04 6.81 -1.62
CA ALA A 88 3.61 5.74 -0.72
C ALA A 88 3.25 6.24 0.68
N LEU A 89 4.09 7.10 1.27
CA LEU A 89 3.81 7.74 2.56
C LEU A 89 2.57 8.63 2.51
N HIS A 90 2.36 9.36 1.41
CA HIS A 90 1.20 10.22 1.24
C HIS A 90 -0.10 9.41 1.23
N LEU A 91 -0.14 8.36 0.42
CA LEU A 91 -1.31 7.48 0.25
C LEU A 91 -1.68 6.79 1.57
N THR A 92 -0.69 6.32 2.31
CA THR A 92 -0.89 5.61 3.60
C THR A 92 -1.23 6.55 4.76
N SER A 93 -0.72 7.79 4.79
CA SER A 93 -0.90 8.72 5.93
C SER A 93 -2.05 9.72 5.80
N GLY A 94 -2.72 9.80 4.65
CA GLY A 94 -3.91 10.64 4.49
C GLY A 94 -4.09 11.29 3.13
N GLY A 95 -3.83 10.56 2.05
CA GLY A 95 -4.25 10.94 0.69
C GLY A 95 -5.76 11.01 0.52
N LYS A 96 -6.22 11.61 -0.59
CA LYS A 96 -7.65 11.70 -0.92
C LYS A 96 -8.22 10.29 -1.17
N THR A 97 -9.50 10.09 -0.88
CA THR A 97 -10.17 8.78 -1.06
C THR A 97 -9.97 8.23 -2.47
N LEU A 98 -10.13 9.06 -3.51
CA LEU A 98 -9.97 8.62 -4.89
C LEU A 98 -8.55 8.10 -5.20
N GLN A 99 -7.51 8.85 -4.81
CA GLN A 99 -6.11 8.43 -5.00
C GLN A 99 -5.79 7.12 -4.26
N LYS A 100 -6.43 6.88 -3.11
CA LYS A 100 -6.32 5.60 -2.40
C LYS A 100 -6.98 4.46 -3.16
N LEU A 101 -8.05 4.72 -3.91
CA LEU A 101 -8.74 3.71 -4.71
C LEU A 101 -8.00 3.41 -6.02
N GLU A 102 -7.43 4.42 -6.67
CA GLU A 102 -6.51 4.25 -7.81
C GLU A 102 -5.29 3.41 -7.41
N TRP A 103 -4.70 3.72 -6.25
CA TRP A 103 -3.63 2.90 -5.69
C TRP A 103 -4.10 1.49 -5.31
N ALA A 104 -5.28 1.34 -4.70
CA ALA A 104 -5.83 0.03 -4.39
C ALA A 104 -6.05 -0.78 -5.68
N PHE A 105 -6.48 -0.15 -6.78
CA PHE A 105 -6.56 -0.81 -8.07
C PHE A 105 -5.19 -1.33 -8.52
N ALA A 106 -4.14 -0.51 -8.49
CA ALA A 106 -2.77 -0.92 -8.82
C ALA A 106 -2.20 -2.01 -7.89
N LEU A 107 -2.68 -2.09 -6.65
CA LEU A 107 -2.35 -3.19 -5.74
C LEU A 107 -3.01 -4.51 -6.18
N TYR A 108 -4.23 -4.46 -6.70
CA TYR A 108 -5.00 -5.61 -7.15
C TYR A 108 -4.67 -6.06 -8.59
N ASP A 109 -4.27 -5.15 -9.47
CA ASP A 109 -3.74 -5.47 -10.81
C ASP A 109 -2.28 -5.95 -10.66
N VAL A 110 -2.10 -7.28 -10.57
CA VAL A 110 -0.82 -7.89 -10.20
C VAL A 110 0.14 -7.89 -11.39
N ASP A 111 -0.39 -8.16 -12.58
CA ASP A 111 0.39 -8.20 -13.81
C ASP A 111 0.51 -6.83 -14.50
N GLY A 112 -0.25 -5.82 -14.06
CA GLY A 112 -0.21 -4.46 -14.56
C GLY A 112 -0.85 -4.31 -15.94
N ASN A 113 -1.76 -5.22 -16.33
CA ASN A 113 -2.39 -5.21 -17.65
C ASN A 113 -3.54 -4.18 -17.76
N GLY A 114 -3.84 -3.43 -16.70
CA GLY A 114 -4.91 -2.43 -16.63
C GLY A 114 -6.28 -3.01 -16.27
N THR A 115 -6.37 -4.29 -15.89
CA THR A 115 -7.60 -4.95 -15.46
C THR A 115 -7.35 -6.00 -14.39
N ILE A 116 -8.28 -6.13 -13.44
CA ILE A 116 -8.18 -7.13 -12.37
C ILE A 116 -8.95 -8.39 -12.76
N SER A 117 -8.28 -9.54 -12.66
CA SER A 117 -8.85 -10.88 -12.81
C SER A 117 -9.22 -11.51 -11.46
N LYS A 118 -10.02 -12.58 -11.50
CA LYS A 118 -10.43 -13.34 -10.30
C LYS A 118 -9.24 -13.92 -9.54
N SER A 119 -8.23 -14.42 -10.27
CA SER A 119 -7.00 -14.95 -9.69
C SER A 119 -6.22 -13.88 -8.92
N GLU A 120 -6.18 -12.65 -9.41
CA GLU A 120 -5.45 -11.56 -8.77
C GLU A 120 -6.15 -11.07 -7.50
N ILE A 121 -7.49 -11.02 -7.51
CA ILE A 121 -8.25 -10.78 -6.27
C ILE A 121 -7.90 -11.84 -5.21
N LEU A 122 -7.91 -13.11 -5.59
CA LEU A 122 -7.59 -14.19 -4.66
C LEU A 122 -6.16 -14.09 -4.12
N GLU A 123 -5.20 -13.72 -4.97
CA GLU A 123 -3.80 -13.54 -4.58
C GLU A 123 -3.65 -12.44 -3.52
N ILE A 124 -4.21 -11.26 -3.76
CA ILE A 124 -4.14 -10.15 -2.80
C ILE A 124 -4.93 -10.44 -1.53
N VAL A 125 -6.14 -11.00 -1.65
CA VAL A 125 -6.98 -11.36 -0.51
C VAL A 125 -6.30 -12.41 0.38
N ARG A 126 -5.61 -13.40 -0.20
CA ARG A 126 -4.80 -14.37 0.57
C ARG A 126 -3.68 -13.68 1.33
N SER A 127 -2.94 -12.78 0.67
CA SER A 127 -1.87 -12.01 1.31
C SER A 127 -2.39 -11.16 2.47
N ILE A 128 -3.55 -10.50 2.32
CA ILE A 128 -4.22 -9.74 3.39
C ILE A 128 -4.70 -10.66 4.51
N PHE A 129 -5.33 -11.78 4.18
CA PHE A 129 -5.88 -12.72 5.15
C PHE A 129 -4.80 -13.31 6.06
N ASN A 130 -3.62 -13.60 5.50
CA ASN A 130 -2.47 -14.12 6.26
C ASN A 130 -1.90 -13.11 7.28
N MET A 131 -2.21 -11.82 7.15
CA MET A 131 -1.86 -10.81 8.15
C MET A 131 -2.83 -10.77 9.34
N ILE A 132 -3.98 -11.46 9.25
CA ILE A 132 -4.95 -11.55 10.35
C ILE A 132 -4.42 -12.60 11.35
N PRO A 133 -4.26 -12.28 12.64
CA PRO A 133 -3.85 -13.25 13.65
C PRO A 133 -4.76 -14.49 13.66
N ALA A 134 -4.19 -15.68 13.81
CA ALA A 134 -4.94 -16.94 13.74
C ALA A 134 -6.10 -17.03 14.74
N ASP A 135 -5.99 -16.37 15.90
CA ASP A 135 -7.08 -16.30 16.89
C ASP A 135 -8.21 -15.36 16.48
N ASP A 136 -7.91 -14.32 15.71
CA ASP A 136 -8.91 -13.41 15.16
C ASP A 136 -9.61 -14.02 13.94
N GLN A 137 -8.92 -14.87 13.17
CA GLN A 137 -9.52 -15.57 12.01
C GLN A 137 -10.72 -16.44 12.40
N LYS A 138 -10.71 -17.03 13.61
CA LYS A 138 -11.81 -17.87 14.14
C LYS A 138 -13.10 -17.07 14.41
N ASN A 139 -12.99 -15.77 14.59
CA ASN A 139 -14.12 -14.88 14.88
C ASN A 139 -14.69 -14.22 13.62
N LEU A 140 -14.17 -14.57 12.43
CA LEU A 140 -14.67 -14.03 11.17
C LEU A 140 -16.02 -14.64 10.80
N PRO A 141 -16.89 -13.89 10.08
CA PRO A 141 -18.13 -14.42 9.52
C PRO A 141 -17.89 -15.69 8.69
N GLU A 142 -18.84 -16.62 8.69
CA GLU A 142 -18.71 -17.91 8.00
C GLU A 142 -18.45 -17.75 6.50
N ASP A 143 -19.00 -16.70 5.88
CA ASP A 143 -18.83 -16.34 4.48
C ASP A 143 -17.56 -15.51 4.20
N GLU A 144 -16.74 -15.23 5.22
CA GLU A 144 -15.50 -14.43 5.11
C GLU A 144 -14.30 -15.05 5.85
N ASN A 145 -14.46 -16.25 6.40
CA ASN A 145 -13.45 -16.91 7.22
C ASN A 145 -12.36 -17.67 6.43
N THR A 146 -12.39 -17.60 5.10
CA THR A 146 -11.29 -18.04 4.25
C THR A 146 -11.01 -17.01 3.15
N PRO A 147 -9.78 -16.98 2.61
CA PRO A 147 -9.45 -16.11 1.48
C PRO A 147 -10.35 -16.36 0.26
N GLU A 148 -10.66 -17.61 -0.05
CA GLU A 148 -11.47 -18.01 -1.20
C GLU A 148 -12.89 -17.45 -1.10
N LYS A 149 -13.52 -17.54 0.08
CA LYS A 149 -14.87 -17.01 0.28
C LYS A 149 -14.91 -15.49 0.16
N ARG A 150 -13.89 -14.80 0.70
CA ARG A 150 -13.76 -13.33 0.55
C ARG A 150 -13.55 -12.93 -0.91
N ALA A 151 -12.68 -13.64 -1.61
CA ALA A 151 -12.41 -13.38 -3.03
C ALA A 151 -13.67 -13.61 -3.88
N GLU A 152 -14.41 -14.69 -3.62
CA GLU A 152 -15.69 -14.97 -4.29
C GLU A 152 -16.71 -13.86 -4.02
N LYS A 153 -16.88 -13.45 -2.76
CA LYS A 153 -17.80 -12.38 -2.36
C LYS A 153 -17.49 -11.05 -3.06
N ILE A 154 -16.21 -10.70 -3.21
CA ILE A 154 -15.79 -9.53 -4.00
C ILE A 154 -16.13 -9.72 -5.48
N TRP A 155 -15.81 -10.89 -6.06
CA TRP A 155 -16.05 -11.18 -7.47
C TRP A 155 -17.54 -11.17 -7.85
N GLU A 156 -18.38 -11.78 -7.03
CA GLU A 156 -19.83 -11.81 -7.17
C GLU A 156 -20.45 -10.42 -7.04
N PHE A 157 -19.92 -9.57 -6.16
CA PHE A 157 -20.38 -8.19 -6.03
C PHE A 157 -20.22 -7.39 -7.33
N PHE A 158 -19.09 -7.57 -8.03
CA PHE A 158 -18.88 -6.95 -9.34
C PHE A 158 -19.70 -7.60 -10.46
N GLY A 159 -20.46 -8.67 -10.17
CA GLY A 159 -21.32 -9.37 -11.13
C GLY A 159 -20.54 -10.03 -12.27
N LYS A 160 -19.27 -10.36 -12.04
CA LYS A 160 -18.34 -10.86 -13.05
C LYS A 160 -18.43 -12.39 -13.17
N LYS A 161 -18.35 -12.91 -14.40
CA LYS A 161 -18.16 -14.34 -14.68
C LYS A 161 -16.70 -14.72 -14.47
N GLU A 162 -16.40 -16.02 -14.49
CA GLU A 162 -15.06 -16.55 -14.16
C GLU A 162 -13.91 -15.92 -14.97
N ASN A 163 -14.13 -15.63 -16.25
CA ASN A 163 -13.12 -15.07 -17.17
C ASN A 163 -13.33 -13.58 -17.48
N ASP A 164 -14.25 -12.91 -16.78
CA ASP A 164 -14.43 -11.48 -16.94
C ASP A 164 -13.26 -10.72 -16.29
N LYS A 165 -13.20 -9.42 -16.57
CA LYS A 165 -12.17 -8.51 -16.07
C LYS A 165 -12.83 -7.30 -15.43
N ILE A 166 -12.25 -6.78 -14.36
CA ILE A 166 -12.68 -5.54 -13.70
C ILE A 166 -11.75 -4.42 -14.15
N SER A 167 -12.30 -3.40 -14.81
CA SER A 167 -11.56 -2.19 -15.16
C SER A 167 -11.42 -1.24 -13.96
N GLU A 168 -10.47 -0.31 -14.02
CA GLU A 168 -10.24 0.68 -12.96
C GLU A 168 -11.51 1.47 -12.60
N GLY A 169 -12.22 1.98 -13.61
CA GLY A 169 -13.46 2.73 -13.37
C GLY A 169 -14.55 1.90 -12.70
N GLU A 170 -14.71 0.62 -13.10
CA GLU A 170 -15.64 -0.29 -12.45
C GLU A 170 -15.25 -0.56 -10.99
N PHE A 171 -13.96 -0.80 -10.73
CA PHE A 171 -13.43 -1.03 -9.38
C PHE A 171 -13.69 0.17 -8.47
N ILE A 172 -13.27 1.36 -8.89
CA ILE A 172 -13.42 2.59 -8.12
C ILE A 172 -14.90 2.86 -7.84
N GLN A 173 -15.77 2.76 -8.84
CA GLN A 173 -17.20 2.99 -8.66
C GLN A 173 -17.82 1.96 -7.71
N GLY A 174 -17.55 0.67 -7.91
CA GLY A 174 -18.11 -0.39 -7.06
C GLY A 174 -17.68 -0.28 -5.60
N VAL A 175 -16.42 0.08 -5.36
CA VAL A 175 -15.90 0.28 -4.00
C VAL A 175 -16.49 1.54 -3.34
N MET A 176 -16.71 2.62 -4.09
CA MET A 176 -17.34 3.83 -3.56
C MET A 176 -18.82 3.61 -3.21
N ASP A 177 -19.51 2.79 -3.99
CA ASP A 177 -20.94 2.51 -3.81
C ASP A 177 -21.21 1.50 -2.69
N ASN A 178 -20.24 0.66 -2.33
CA ASN A 178 -20.40 -0.37 -1.30
C ASN A 178 -19.28 -0.37 -0.24
N LYS A 179 -19.62 0.10 0.97
CA LYS A 179 -18.73 0.13 2.13
C LYS A 179 -18.29 -1.26 2.60
N ASP A 180 -19.07 -2.31 2.34
CA ASP A 180 -18.69 -3.67 2.71
C ASP A 180 -17.54 -4.18 1.84
N ILE A 181 -17.53 -3.81 0.55
CA ILE A 181 -16.44 -4.16 -0.37
C ILE A 181 -15.19 -3.38 -0.02
N LEU A 182 -15.32 -2.09 0.29
CA LEU A 182 -14.22 -1.28 0.81
C LEU A 182 -13.54 -1.95 2.02
N ARG A 183 -14.31 -2.48 2.96
CA ARG A 183 -13.78 -3.22 4.13
C ARG A 183 -13.08 -4.51 3.73
N LEU A 184 -13.54 -5.23 2.71
CA LEU A 184 -12.95 -6.49 2.29
C LEU A 184 -11.63 -6.31 1.52
N ILE A 185 -11.47 -5.18 0.82
CA ILE A 185 -10.27 -4.88 0.06
C ILE A 185 -9.21 -4.07 0.83
N GLN A 186 -9.62 -3.39 1.90
CA GLN A 186 -8.70 -2.66 2.76
C GLN A 186 -8.26 -3.52 3.94
N TYR A 187 -6.95 -3.56 4.18
CA TYR A 187 -6.46 -3.96 5.48
C TYR A 187 -6.61 -2.77 6.44
N ASP A 188 -7.69 -2.78 7.21
CA ASP A 188 -7.77 -1.96 8.42
C ASP A 188 -7.12 -2.74 9.56
N GLU A 189 -6.01 -2.22 10.09
CA GLU A 189 -5.39 -2.76 11.29
C GLU A 189 -6.46 -2.82 12.41
N PRO A 190 -6.66 -3.98 13.08
CA PRO A 190 -7.67 -4.07 14.12
C PRO A 190 -7.45 -2.96 15.16
N GLN A 191 -8.49 -2.17 15.45
CA GLN A 191 -8.47 -1.02 16.37
C GLN A 191 -7.85 -1.31 17.76
N LYS A 192 -7.71 -2.60 18.13
CA LYS A 192 -7.01 -3.07 19.33
C LYS A 192 -5.49 -2.82 19.32
N ILE A 193 -4.84 -2.66 18.17
CA ILE A 193 -3.39 -2.36 18.09
C ILE A 193 -3.13 -0.85 18.24
N ARG A 194 -4.03 -0.02 17.69
CA ARG A 194 -3.97 1.44 17.80
C ARG A 194 -3.98 1.94 19.26
N THR A 195 -4.61 1.20 20.17
CA THR A 195 -4.65 1.52 21.61
C THR A 195 -3.38 1.13 22.37
N LYS A 196 -2.55 0.21 21.86
CA LYS A 196 -1.29 -0.16 22.53
C LYS A 196 -0.10 0.72 22.14
N ASN A 197 -0.10 1.32 20.95
CA ASN A 197 0.99 2.17 20.49
C ASN A 197 0.87 3.64 20.93
N LEU A 198 -0.35 4.14 21.21
CA LEU A 198 -0.55 5.50 21.74
C LEU A 198 -0.18 5.65 23.23
N LEU A 199 -0.05 4.56 23.98
CA LEU A 199 0.33 4.60 25.41
C LEU A 199 1.86 4.61 25.63
N LYS A 200 2.68 4.47 24.59
CA LYS A 200 4.15 4.58 24.69
C LYS A 200 4.71 5.92 24.20
N ALA A 201 3.92 6.73 23.52
CA ALA A 201 4.34 8.06 23.04
C ALA A 201 4.16 9.18 24.08
N ASN A 202 3.59 8.89 25.26
CA ASN A 202 3.41 9.85 26.36
C ASN A 202 3.86 9.24 27.69
N ARG A 203 5.17 9.13 27.89
CA ARG A 203 5.78 9.27 29.22
C ARG A 203 6.97 10.23 29.10
N PRO A 204 7.15 11.09 30.11
CA PRO A 204 7.91 12.34 30.03
C PRO A 204 9.39 12.14 29.70
#